data_AF-A0A7M1S235-F1
#
_entry.id   AF-A0A7M1S235-F1
#
_cell.length_a   1.000
_cell.length_b   1.000
_cell.length_c   1.000
_cell.angle_alpha   90.00
_cell.angle_beta   90.00
_cell.angle_gamma   90.00
#
_symmetry.space_group_name_H-M   'P 1'
#
loop_
_entity.id
_entity.type
_entity.pdbx_description
1 polymer ?
#
loop_
_entity_poly.entity_id
_entity_poly.type
_entity_poly.pdbx_seq_one_letter_code
_entity_poly.pdbx_strand_id
1 'polypeptide(L)'
;MKLMINILVTTFLTAGFFNTAQESEKAEMMENARLCKLFTEKVQKYQATMRDDRLAKTTLASYEQRASLFCSKRKTKANNTAR
;
A
#
# COMPACT_ATOMS: atom_id res chain seq x y z
N MET A 1 40.77 2.22 30.16
CA MET A 1 40.82 2.61 28.72
C MET A 1 40.35 1.54 27.73
N LYS A 2 40.00 0.31 28.16
CA LYS A 2 39.48 -0.75 27.26
C LYS A 2 37.96 -0.71 27.04
N LEU A 3 37.19 0.01 27.88
CA LEU A 3 35.74 0.12 27.74
C LEU A 3 35.27 1.15 26.70
N MET A 4 36.10 2.14 26.36
CA MET A 4 35.70 3.24 25.47
C MET A 4 35.63 2.84 23.99
N ILE A 5 36.37 1.80 23.58
CA ILE A 5 36.42 1.34 22.18
C ILE A 5 35.16 0.58 21.78
N ASN A 6 34.49 -0.09 22.73
CA ASN A 6 33.31 -0.91 22.45
C ASN A 6 32.03 -0.08 22.20
N ILE A 7 31.99 1.17 22.66
CA ILE A 7 30.82 2.05 22.51
C ILE A 7 30.79 2.68 21.11
N LEU A 8 31.96 2.86 20.47
CA LEU A 8 32.05 3.49 19.16
C LEU A 8 31.61 2.56 18.02
N VAL A 9 31.77 1.25 18.19
CA VAL A 9 31.44 0.26 17.14
C VAL A 9 29.94 -0.01 17.05
N THR A 10 29.20 0.13 18.16
CA THR A 10 27.75 -0.13 18.18
C THR A 10 26.93 0.97 17.49
N THR A 11 27.40 2.22 17.46
CA THR A 11 26.65 3.33 16.84
C THR A 11 26.61 3.26 15.32
N PHE A 12 27.63 2.71 14.65
CA PHE A 12 27.67 2.62 13.19
C PHE A 12 26.74 1.55 12.59
N LEU A 13 26.38 0.52 13.36
CA LEU A 13 25.50 -0.55 12.87
C LEU A 13 24.03 -0.11 12.72
N THR A 14 23.63 0.97 13.37
CA THR A 14 22.22 1.44 13.34
C THR A 14 21.92 2.41 12.20
N ALA A 15 22.93 3.02 11.57
CA ALA A 15 22.75 3.97 10.47
C ALA A 15 22.22 3.32 9.19
N GLY A 16 22.41 2.01 9.00
CA GLY A 16 21.94 1.26 7.83
C GLY A 16 20.42 0.97 7.82
N PHE A 17 19.71 1.14 8.93
CA PHE A 17 18.28 0.80 9.03
C PHE A 17 17.34 1.94 8.57
N PHE A 18 17.83 3.17 8.45
CA PHE A 18 17.00 4.34 8.15
C PHE A 18 16.68 4.55 6.66
N ASN A 19 17.34 3.83 5.75
CA ASN A 19 17.07 3.94 4.30
C ASN A 19 15.83 3.13 3.84
N THR A 20 15.28 2.28 4.73
CA THR A 20 14.12 1.42 4.46
C THR A 20 12.80 2.17 4.33
N ALA A 21 12.68 3.36 4.93
CA ALA A 21 11.45 4.14 4.95
C ALA A 21 11.05 4.65 3.55
N GLN A 22 12.02 5.12 2.75
CA GLN A 22 11.73 5.63 1.41
C GLN A 22 11.42 4.51 0.41
N GLU A 23 12.09 3.36 0.53
CA GLU A 23 11.86 2.20 -0.32
C GLU A 23 10.50 1.54 -0.02
N SER A 24 10.14 1.44 1.26
CA SER A 24 8.83 0.91 1.69
C SER A 24 7.66 1.80 1.24
N GLU A 25 7.81 3.13 1.22
CA GLU A 25 6.76 4.02 0.70
C GLU A 25 6.55 3.85 -0.81
N LYS A 26 7.64 3.74 -1.58
CA LYS A 26 7.54 3.45 -3.03
C LYS A 26 6.88 2.10 -3.28
N ALA A 27 7.24 1.07 -2.52
CA ALA A 27 6.60 -0.24 -2.60
C ALA A 27 5.10 -0.18 -2.26
N GLU A 28 4.72 0.56 -1.22
CA GLU A 28 3.31 0.76 -0.85
C GLU A 28 2.53 1.47 -1.96
N MET A 29 3.11 2.50 -2.60
CA MET A 29 2.47 3.20 -3.71
C MET A 29 2.23 2.30 -4.92
N MET A 30 3.25 1.51 -5.32
CA MET A 30 3.13 0.56 -6.43
C MET A 30 2.08 -0.51 -6.14
N GLU A 31 2.06 -1.03 -4.92
CA GLU A 31 1.09 -2.04 -4.51
C GLU A 31 -0.34 -1.47 -4.48
N ASN A 32 -0.54 -0.27 -3.93
CA ASN A 32 -1.84 0.41 -3.95
C ASN A 32 -2.33 0.66 -5.39
N ALA A 33 -1.43 0.99 -6.33
CA ALA A 33 -1.77 1.15 -7.74
C ALA A 33 -2.21 -0.18 -8.38
N ARG A 34 -1.49 -1.27 -8.10
CA ARG A 34 -1.82 -2.62 -8.55
C ARG A 34 -3.17 -3.07 -8.01
N LEU A 35 -3.42 -2.86 -6.72
CA LEU A 35 -4.66 -3.23 -6.05
C LEU A 35 -5.85 -2.40 -6.55
N CYS A 36 -5.67 -1.10 -6.76
CA CYS A 36 -6.69 -0.23 -7.38
C CYS A 36 -7.13 -0.79 -8.74
N LYS A 37 -6.18 -1.15 -9.61
CA LYS A 37 -6.48 -1.76 -10.92
C LYS A 37 -7.22 -3.09 -10.76
N LEU A 38 -6.70 -3.99 -9.92
CA LEU A 38 -7.28 -5.32 -9.69
C LEU A 38 -8.74 -5.24 -9.23
N PHE A 39 -9.04 -4.40 -8.25
CA PHE A 39 -10.41 -4.29 -7.72
C PHE A 39 -11.35 -3.58 -8.71
N THR A 40 -10.86 -2.62 -9.48
CA THR A 40 -11.64 -2.00 -10.57
C THR A 40 -12.04 -3.05 -11.62
N GLU A 41 -11.11 -3.90 -12.04
CA GLU A 41 -11.42 -5.00 -12.97
C GLU A 41 -12.38 -6.02 -12.36
N LYS A 42 -12.27 -6.32 -11.06
CA LYS A 42 -13.20 -7.22 -10.36
C LYS A 42 -14.61 -6.66 -10.32
N VAL A 43 -14.78 -5.35 -10.07
CA VAL A 43 -16.10 -4.69 -10.13
C VAL A 43 -16.70 -4.89 -11.52
N GLN A 44 -15.97 -4.53 -12.58
CA GLN A 44 -16.46 -4.65 -13.95
C GLN A 44 -16.83 -6.08 -14.34
N LYS A 45 -15.94 -7.04 -14.08
CA LYS A 45 -16.16 -8.46 -14.43
C LYS A 45 -17.29 -9.09 -13.62
N TYR A 46 -17.39 -8.77 -12.34
CA TYR A 46 -18.42 -9.34 -11.47
C TYR A 46 -19.79 -8.75 -11.78
N GLN A 47 -19.87 -7.42 -11.96
CA GLN A 47 -21.11 -6.74 -12.32
C GLN A 47 -21.71 -7.28 -13.63
N ALA A 48 -20.87 -7.68 -14.59
CA ALA A 48 -21.33 -8.24 -15.86
C ALA A 48 -22.02 -9.61 -15.76
N THR A 49 -21.75 -10.38 -14.70
CA THR A 49 -22.19 -11.79 -14.58
C THR A 49 -22.89 -12.13 -13.26
N MET A 50 -23.01 -11.15 -12.35
CA MET A 50 -23.58 -11.39 -11.02
C MET A 50 -25.08 -11.71 -11.07
N ARG A 51 -25.51 -12.54 -10.11
CA ARG A 51 -26.93 -12.82 -9.87
C ARG A 51 -27.60 -11.61 -9.21
N ASP A 52 -28.90 -11.44 -9.39
CA ASP A 52 -29.68 -10.40 -8.69
C ASP A 52 -30.14 -10.89 -7.31
N ASP A 53 -29.19 -11.13 -6.42
CA ASP A 53 -29.47 -11.49 -5.04
C ASP A 53 -28.66 -10.65 -4.05
N ARG A 54 -29.07 -10.71 -2.77
CA ARG A 54 -28.44 -9.92 -1.71
C ARG A 54 -26.95 -10.25 -1.55
N LEU A 55 -26.58 -11.52 -1.67
CA LEU A 55 -25.18 -11.94 -1.49
C LEU A 55 -24.30 -11.38 -2.61
N ALA A 56 -24.80 -11.40 -3.84
CA ALA A 56 -24.12 -10.86 -5.00
C ALA A 56 -23.98 -9.33 -4.89
N LYS A 57 -25.03 -8.62 -4.48
CA LYS A 57 -24.96 -7.17 -4.21
C LYS A 57 -23.93 -6.83 -3.13
N THR A 58 -23.89 -7.58 -2.02
CA THR A 58 -22.88 -7.38 -0.97
C THR A 58 -21.46 -7.65 -1.48
N THR A 59 -21.30 -8.66 -2.35
CA THR A 59 -20.00 -8.99 -2.94
C THR A 59 -19.51 -7.85 -3.85
N LEU A 60 -20.39 -7.30 -4.69
CA LEU A 60 -20.10 -6.14 -5.53
C LEU A 60 -19.69 -4.94 -4.68
N ALA A 61 -20.49 -4.60 -3.66
CA ALA A 61 -20.20 -3.48 -2.76
C ALA A 61 -18.82 -3.62 -2.07
N SER A 62 -18.45 -4.85 -1.67
CA SER A 62 -17.12 -5.13 -1.11
C SER A 62 -15.99 -4.90 -2.13
N TYR A 63 -16.19 -5.20 -3.42
CA TYR A 63 -15.20 -4.89 -4.46
C TYR A 63 -15.09 -3.39 -4.73
N GLU A 64 -16.23 -2.68 -4.80
CA GLU A 64 -16.27 -1.23 -4.97
C GLU A 64 -15.58 -0.49 -3.82
N GLN A 65 -15.83 -0.92 -2.57
CA GLN A 65 -15.19 -0.36 -1.39
C GLN A 65 -13.67 -0.50 -1.46
N ARG A 66 -13.15 -1.68 -1.82
CA ARG A 66 -11.71 -1.93 -1.93
C ARG A 66 -11.09 -1.13 -3.09
N ALA A 67 -11.78 -1.05 -4.23
CA ALA A 67 -11.34 -0.21 -5.34
C ALA A 67 -11.21 1.25 -4.86
N SER A 68 -12.25 1.80 -4.22
CA SER A 68 -12.23 3.16 -3.67
C SER A 68 -11.08 3.37 -2.68
N LEU A 69 -10.87 2.44 -1.75
CA LEU A 69 -9.81 2.52 -0.74
C LEU A 69 -8.41 2.62 -1.39
N PHE A 70 -8.06 1.68 -2.27
CA PHE A 70 -6.73 1.65 -2.88
C PHE A 70 -6.52 2.74 -3.92
N CYS A 71 -7.56 3.09 -4.68
CA CYS A 71 -7.49 4.17 -5.65
C CYS A 71 -7.41 5.56 -4.98
N SER A 72 -8.01 5.74 -3.80
CA SER A 72 -7.91 6.99 -3.03
C SER A 72 -6.54 7.14 -2.37
N LYS A 73 -5.99 6.07 -1.80
CA LYS A 73 -4.61 6.07 -1.26
C LYS A 73 -3.57 6.46 -2.30
N ARG A 74 -3.75 6.04 -3.56
CA ARG A 74 -2.92 6.47 -4.69
C ARG A 74 -2.95 7.99 -4.89
N LYS A 75 -4.13 8.62 -4.82
CA LYS A 75 -4.30 10.07 -5.02
C LYS A 75 -3.66 10.89 -3.90
N THR A 76 -3.85 10.47 -2.65
CA THR A 76 -3.32 11.19 -1.48
C THR A 76 -1.80 11.20 -1.43
N LYS A 77 -1.14 10.08 -1.79
CA LYS A 77 0.32 9.99 -1.81
C LYS A 77 0.95 10.75 -2.98
N ALA A 78 0.35 10.69 -4.18
CA ALA A 78 0.82 11.46 -5.33
C ALA A 78 0.87 12.99 -5.07
N ASN A 79 -0.10 13.53 -4.32
CA ASN A 79 -0.13 14.95 -3.96
C ASN A 79 0.90 15.33 -2.89
N ASN A 80 1.34 14.39 -2.04
CA ASN A 80 2.31 14.67 -0.98
C ASN A 80 3.77 14.54 -1.44
N THR A 81 4.04 13.83 -2.54
CA THR A 81 5.40 13.71 -3.13
C THR A 81 5.75 14.87 -4.07
N ALA A 82 4.77 15.69 -4.47
CA ALA A 82 4.94 16.82 -5.38
C ALA A 82 5.14 18.18 -4.67
N ARG A 83 5.31 18.18 -3.35
CA ARG A 83 5.49 19.38 -2.51
C ARG A 83 6.78 19.24 -1.71
#